data_AF-A0A939AL43-F1
#
_entry.id   AF-A0A939AL43-F1
#
_cell.length_a   1.000
_cell.length_b   1.000
_cell.length_c   1.000
_cell.angle_alpha   90.00
_cell.angle_beta   90.00
_cell.angle_gamma   90.00
#
_symmetry.space_group_name_H-M   'P 1'
#
loop_
_entity.id
_entity.type
_entity.pdbx_description
1 polymer ?
#
loop_
_entity_poly.entity_id
_entity_poly.type
_entity_poly.pdbx_seq_one_letter_code
_entity_poly.pdbx_strand_id
1 'polypeptide(L)'
;MNFENFLIQVAERTLENGGTASKPATGTFLPPRDVWSFPKYPSKTAILPPTVDLIIELRNFIIQNEVYLNENDCWLGTWIHPQTREFYLDIAMGVDGLDDAKETAKRISIEDGRKIVAIFNARQNKTVFLWED
;
A
#
# COMPACT_ATOMS: atom_id res chain seq x y z
N MET A 1 -2.79 11.77 18.89
CA MET A 1 -1.77 11.05 18.10
C MET A 1 -0.62 12.01 17.85
N ASN A 2 0.62 11.64 18.13
CA ASN A 2 1.77 12.39 17.63
C ASN A 2 2.04 11.88 16.19
N PHE A 3 1.77 12.72 15.20
CA PHE A 3 1.91 12.34 13.78
C PHE A 3 3.36 11.97 13.45
N GLU A 4 4.35 12.66 14.01
CA GLU A 4 5.77 12.32 13.84
C GLU A 4 6.09 10.90 14.30
N ASN A 5 5.63 10.55 15.50
CA ASN A 5 5.85 9.22 16.04
C ASN A 5 5.11 8.13 15.24
N PHE A 6 3.98 8.49 14.60
CA PHE A 6 3.30 7.58 13.68
C PHE A 6 4.13 7.35 12.42
N LEU A 7 4.66 8.41 11.80
CA LEU A 7 5.51 8.31 10.62
C LEU A 7 6.78 7.47 10.89
N ILE A 8 7.43 7.70 12.04
CA ILE A 8 8.60 6.91 12.48
C ILE A 8 8.23 5.43 12.57
N GLN A 9 7.13 5.09 13.25
CA GLN A 9 6.69 3.69 13.37
C GLN A 9 6.33 3.05 12.03
N VAL A 10 5.74 3.81 11.09
CA VAL A 10 5.46 3.30 9.75
C VAL A 10 6.78 3.00 9.02
N ALA A 11 7.74 3.93 9.05
CA ALA A 11 9.04 3.75 8.43
C ALA A 11 9.81 2.55 9.02
N GLU A 12 9.91 2.46 10.34
CA GLU A 12 10.54 1.34 11.06
C GLU A 12 9.94 0.01 10.65
N ARG A 13 8.60 -0.12 10.74
CA ARG A 13 7.91 -1.37 10.38
C ARG A 13 8.09 -1.73 8.89
N THR A 14 8.12 -0.73 8.02
CA THR A 14 8.36 -0.93 6.58
C THR A 14 9.76 -1.50 6.36
N LEU A 15 10.76 -0.93 7.00
CA LEU A 15 12.16 -1.36 6.88
C LEU A 15 12.40 -2.75 7.50
N GLU A 16 11.78 -3.04 8.64
CA GLU A 16 11.93 -4.31 9.36
C GLU A 16 11.18 -5.46 8.67
N ASN A 17 9.95 -5.22 8.21
CA ASN A 17 9.06 -6.28 7.73
C ASN A 17 8.90 -6.30 6.20
N GLY A 18 9.53 -5.36 5.50
CA GLY A 18 9.35 -5.17 4.06
C GLY A 18 8.03 -4.49 3.68
N GLY A 19 7.22 -4.06 4.65
CA GLY A 19 5.96 -3.37 4.42
C GLY A 19 5.06 -3.29 5.66
N THR A 20 4.06 -2.42 5.63
CA THR A 20 3.03 -2.30 6.66
C THR A 20 1.72 -1.73 6.12
N ALA A 21 0.63 -2.00 6.82
CA ALA A 21 -0.70 -1.45 6.55
C ALA A 21 -1.15 -0.62 7.76
N SER A 22 -1.57 0.63 7.53
CA SER A 22 -1.97 1.53 8.62
C SER A 22 -3.04 2.53 8.19
N LYS A 23 -3.77 3.07 9.18
CA LYS A 23 -4.75 4.15 9.02
C LYS A 23 -4.16 5.43 9.62
N PRO A 24 -3.70 6.39 8.80
CA PRO A 24 -3.13 7.64 9.30
C PRO A 24 -4.09 8.45 10.16
N ALA A 25 -5.39 8.49 9.82
CA ALA A 25 -6.42 9.23 10.56
C ALA A 25 -6.51 8.84 12.04
N THR A 26 -6.33 7.55 12.33
CA THR A 26 -6.45 6.97 13.68
C THR A 26 -5.09 6.63 14.29
N GLY A 27 -4.01 6.69 13.51
CA GLY A 27 -2.68 6.24 13.92
C GLY A 27 -2.59 4.74 14.17
N THR A 28 -3.51 3.94 13.63
CA THR A 28 -3.60 2.51 13.93
C THR A 28 -2.96 1.66 12.85
N PHE A 29 -2.13 0.70 13.24
CA PHE A 29 -1.66 -0.36 12.35
C PHE A 29 -2.73 -1.43 12.20
N LEU A 30 -2.94 -1.88 10.96
CA LEU A 30 -3.91 -2.92 10.67
C LEU A 30 -3.23 -4.28 10.86
N PRO A 31 -3.85 -5.21 11.62
CA PRO A 31 -3.33 -6.57 11.71
C PRO A 31 -3.42 -7.25 10.33
N PRO A 32 -2.60 -8.28 10.07
CA PRO A 32 -2.75 -9.11 8.87
C PRO A 32 -4.18 -9.66 8.77
N ARG A 33 -4.83 -9.44 7.62
CA ARG A 33 -6.18 -9.94 7.31
C ARG A 33 -6.11 -10.87 6.11
N ASP A 34 -7.09 -11.77 6.02
CA ASP A 34 -7.22 -12.69 4.89
C ASP A 34 -7.89 -12.02 3.69
N VAL A 35 -7.33 -10.90 3.25
CA VAL A 35 -7.82 -10.11 2.13
C VAL A 35 -6.70 -9.94 1.12
N TRP A 36 -7.05 -9.93 -0.16
CA TRP A 36 -6.12 -9.62 -1.23
C TRP A 36 -6.07 -8.11 -1.44
N SER A 37 -4.93 -7.54 -1.09
CA SER A 37 -4.68 -6.10 -1.05
C SER A 37 -4.03 -5.62 -2.34
N PHE A 38 -4.43 -4.44 -2.79
CA PHE A 38 -3.89 -3.77 -3.98
C PHE A 38 -4.20 -2.27 -3.95
N PRO A 39 -3.51 -1.44 -4.76
CA PRO A 39 -3.80 -0.01 -4.85
C PRO A 39 -5.20 0.24 -5.40
N LYS A 40 -6.05 0.97 -4.66
CA LYS A 40 -7.36 1.42 -5.17
C LYS A 40 -7.20 2.49 -6.24
N TYR A 41 -6.15 3.29 -6.13
CA TYR A 41 -5.79 4.37 -7.05
C TYR A 41 -4.36 4.18 -7.54
N PRO A 42 -4.09 3.28 -8.50
CA PRO A 42 -2.73 2.95 -8.89
C PRO A 42 -1.96 4.14 -9.44
N SER A 43 -2.61 5.09 -10.12
CA SER A 43 -2.04 6.37 -10.56
C SER A 43 -1.41 7.18 -9.42
N LYS A 44 -1.88 7.01 -8.19
CA LYS A 44 -1.39 7.70 -7.00
C LYS A 44 -0.29 6.96 -6.27
N THR A 45 0.03 5.72 -6.65
CA THR A 45 1.15 4.97 -6.06
C THR A 45 2.47 5.72 -6.27
N ALA A 46 3.15 6.03 -5.17
CA ALA A 46 4.50 6.57 -5.20
C ALA A 46 5.51 5.43 -5.21
N ILE A 47 6.45 5.47 -6.16
CA ILE A 47 7.61 4.57 -6.22
C ILE A 47 8.83 5.42 -5.96
N LEU A 48 9.53 5.14 -4.85
CA LEU A 48 10.59 5.98 -4.33
C LEU A 48 11.90 5.20 -4.26
N PRO A 49 13.05 5.80 -4.63
CA PRO A 49 14.33 5.12 -4.51
C PRO A 49 14.70 4.86 -3.04
N PRO A 50 15.52 3.85 -2.75
CA PRO A 50 15.91 3.49 -1.38
C PRO A 50 16.73 4.57 -0.65
N THR A 51 17.16 5.62 -1.35
CA THR A 51 18.01 6.70 -0.83
C THR A 51 17.22 7.91 -0.32
N VAL A 52 15.88 7.92 -0.44
CA VAL A 52 15.06 9.03 0.05
C VAL A 52 14.95 9.04 1.57
N ASP A 53 14.61 10.21 2.12
CA ASP A 53 14.09 10.30 3.48
C ASP A 53 12.65 9.79 3.50
N LEU A 54 12.47 8.53 3.91
CA LEU A 54 11.18 7.87 3.92
C LEU A 54 10.17 8.59 4.83
N ILE A 55 10.60 9.25 5.91
CA ILE A 55 9.69 9.96 6.83
C ILE A 55 9.11 11.20 6.13
N ILE A 56 9.94 11.95 5.41
CA ILE A 56 9.50 13.10 4.63
C ILE A 56 8.53 12.66 3.53
N GLU A 57 8.85 11.59 2.80
CA GLU A 57 7.99 11.11 1.73
C GLU A 57 6.66 10.54 2.24
N LEU A 58 6.67 9.82 3.36
CA LEU A 58 5.44 9.37 4.03
C LEU A 58 4.55 10.54 4.42
N ARG A 59 5.12 11.60 5.00
CA ARG A 59 4.37 12.82 5.33
C ARG A 59 3.72 13.40 4.09
N ASN A 60 4.51 13.63 3.04
CA ASN A 60 4.04 14.25 1.81
C ASN A 60 2.93 13.43 1.18
N PHE A 61 3.12 12.12 1.10
CA PHE A 61 2.14 11.19 0.56
C PHE A 61 0.82 11.21 1.33
N ILE A 62 0.87 11.18 2.67
CA ILE A 62 -0.33 11.20 3.52
C ILE A 62 -1.07 12.53 3.37
N ILE A 63 -0.37 13.66 3.38
CA ILE A 63 -1.01 14.98 3.26
C ILE A 63 -1.64 15.14 1.87
N GLN A 64 -0.94 14.77 0.80
CA GLN A 64 -1.44 14.89 -0.57
C GLN A 64 -2.66 13.99 -0.85
N ASN A 65 -2.77 12.86 -0.15
CA ASN A 65 -3.80 11.85 -0.38
C ASN A 65 -4.76 11.67 0.79
N GLU A 66 -4.82 12.63 1.71
CA GLU A 66 -5.61 12.54 2.96
C GLU A 66 -7.07 12.15 2.70
N VAL A 67 -7.71 12.79 1.71
CA VAL A 67 -9.12 12.52 1.35
C VAL A 67 -9.34 11.05 0.99
N TYR A 68 -8.44 10.45 0.23
CA TYR A 68 -8.54 9.06 -0.22
C TYR A 68 -8.19 8.07 0.90
N LEU A 69 -7.18 8.39 1.72
CA LEU A 69 -6.79 7.56 2.87
C LEU A 69 -7.85 7.53 3.97
N ASN A 70 -8.73 8.53 4.01
CA ASN A 70 -9.87 8.61 4.91
C ASN A 70 -11.10 7.84 4.43
N GLU A 71 -11.09 7.28 3.21
CA GLU A 71 -12.16 6.39 2.78
C GLU A 71 -12.20 5.11 3.63
N ASN A 72 -13.40 4.60 3.88
CA ASN A 72 -13.62 3.52 4.84
C ASN A 72 -12.85 2.25 4.47
N ASP A 73 -12.82 1.91 3.19
CA ASP A 73 -12.20 0.71 2.62
C ASP A 73 -10.71 0.89 2.25
N CYS A 74 -10.12 2.06 2.49
CA CYS A 74 -8.75 2.37 2.11
C CYS A 74 -7.77 2.39 3.28
N TRP A 75 -6.49 2.16 3.06
CA TRP A 75 -5.44 2.38 4.07
C TRP A 75 -4.12 2.75 3.40
N LEU A 76 -3.17 3.23 4.21
CA LEU A 76 -1.80 3.41 3.76
C LEU A 76 -1.15 2.04 3.68
N GLY A 77 -0.83 1.60 2.46
CA GLY A 77 0.02 0.46 2.20
C GLY A 77 1.45 0.92 1.97
N THR A 78 2.41 0.24 2.58
CA THR A 78 3.84 0.42 2.31
C THR A 78 4.45 -0.93 1.97
N TRP A 79 5.40 -0.93 1.03
CA TRP A 79 6.10 -2.13 0.62
C TRP A 79 7.51 -1.80 0.11
N ILE A 80 8.47 -2.70 0.33
CA ILE A 80 9.81 -2.64 -0.24
C ILE A 80 9.93 -3.70 -1.32
N HIS A 81 10.17 -3.26 -2.55
CA HIS A 81 10.42 -4.18 -3.65
C HIS A 81 11.70 -5.00 -3.39
N PRO A 82 11.67 -6.34 -3.44
CA PRO A 82 12.80 -7.15 -2.96
C PRO A 82 14.08 -6.98 -3.78
N GLN A 83 13.98 -6.79 -5.09
CA GLN A 83 15.13 -6.63 -5.99
C GLN A 83 15.63 -5.17 -6.08
N THR A 84 14.76 -4.22 -6.45
CA THR A 84 15.15 -2.81 -6.64
C THR A 84 15.30 -2.05 -5.33
N ARG A 85 14.76 -2.58 -4.22
CA ARG A 85 14.71 -1.94 -2.89
C ARG A 85 13.91 -0.65 -2.86
N GLU A 86 13.17 -0.34 -3.91
CA GLU A 86 12.29 0.83 -3.98
C GLU A 86 11.16 0.72 -2.95
N PHE A 87 10.79 1.86 -2.38
CA PHE A 87 9.62 1.98 -1.52
C PHE A 87 8.39 2.25 -2.37
N TYR A 88 7.34 1.49 -2.10
CA TYR A 88 6.02 1.68 -2.67
C TYR A 88 5.11 2.23 -1.58
N LEU A 89 4.47 3.38 -1.85
CA LEU A 89 3.45 3.96 -0.99
C LEU A 89 2.12 3.94 -1.76
N ASP A 90 1.12 3.27 -1.19
CA ASP A 90 -0.16 3.01 -1.81
C ASP A 90 -1.32 3.53 -0.97
N ILE A 91 -2.37 3.97 -1.66
CA ILE A 91 -3.72 3.99 -1.10
C ILE A 91 -4.32 2.62 -1.42
N ALA A 92 -4.16 1.69 -0.49
CA ALA A 92 -4.53 0.29 -0.68
C ALA A 92 -5.97 0.03 -0.23
N MET A 93 -6.62 -0.92 -0.91
CA MET A 93 -7.86 -1.54 -0.47
C MET A 93 -7.67 -3.06 -0.46
N GLY A 94 -8.69 -3.81 -0.04
CA GLY A 94 -8.65 -5.27 -0.09
C GLY A 94 -10.01 -5.88 -0.40
N VAL A 95 -9.95 -7.02 -1.07
CA VAL A 95 -11.11 -7.81 -1.49
C VAL A 95 -10.95 -9.23 -0.98
N ASP A 96 -12.05 -9.81 -0.49
CA ASP A 96 -12.12 -11.21 -0.11
C ASP A 96 -12.12 -12.09 -1.36
N GLY A 97 -11.46 -13.25 -1.29
CA GLY A 97 -11.39 -14.16 -2.44
C GLY A 97 -10.36 -13.74 -3.49
N LEU A 98 -9.59 -14.71 -4.00
CA LEU A 98 -8.51 -14.42 -4.95
C LEU A 98 -9.04 -13.99 -6.32
N ASP A 99 -10.06 -14.68 -6.82
CA ASP A 99 -10.58 -14.42 -8.18
C ASP A 99 -11.26 -13.05 -8.25
N ASP A 100 -12.12 -12.72 -7.28
CA ASP A 100 -12.77 -11.42 -7.17
C ASP A 100 -11.74 -10.27 -7.04
N ALA A 101 -10.67 -10.49 -6.27
CA ALA A 101 -9.59 -9.52 -6.15
C ALA A 101 -8.82 -9.33 -7.46
N LYS A 102 -8.55 -10.40 -8.21
CA LYS A 102 -7.89 -10.32 -9.52
C LYS A 102 -8.75 -9.54 -10.51
N GLU A 103 -10.04 -9.85 -10.58
CA GLU A 103 -10.98 -9.16 -11.48
C GLU A 103 -11.11 -7.68 -11.11
N THR A 104 -11.27 -7.39 -9.82
CA THR A 104 -11.39 -6.02 -9.31
C THR A 104 -10.14 -5.20 -9.59
N ALA A 105 -8.96 -5.74 -9.28
CA ALA A 105 -7.69 -5.05 -9.50
C ALA A 105 -7.43 -4.81 -11.00
N LYS A 106 -7.75 -5.78 -11.88
CA LYS A 106 -7.64 -5.59 -13.34
C LYS A 106 -8.58 -4.51 -13.84
N ARG A 107 -9.83 -4.50 -13.37
CA ARG A 107 -10.81 -3.48 -13.73
C ARG A 107 -10.35 -2.07 -13.31
N ILE A 108 -9.93 -1.90 -12.05
CA ILE A 108 -9.39 -0.62 -11.54
C ILE A 108 -8.18 -0.19 -12.35
N SER A 109 -7.28 -1.12 -12.66
CA SER A 109 -6.08 -0.85 -13.43
C SER A 109 -6.39 -0.29 -14.83
N ILE A 110 -7.43 -0.81 -15.48
CA ILE A 110 -7.90 -0.33 -16.79
C ILE A 110 -8.57 1.04 -16.66
N GLU A 111 -9.45 1.22 -15.67
CA GLU A 111 -10.21 2.46 -15.45
C GLU A 111 -9.30 3.64 -15.07
N ASP A 112 -8.31 3.41 -14.20
CA ASP A 112 -7.37 4.43 -13.73
C ASP A 112 -6.21 4.66 -14.72
N GLY A 113 -5.96 3.71 -15.63
CA GLY A 113 -4.94 3.83 -16.67
C GLY A 113 -3.52 3.45 -16.24
N ARG A 114 -3.34 2.89 -15.04
CA ARG A 114 -2.05 2.37 -14.55
C ARG A 114 -2.13 0.89 -14.17
N LYS A 115 -1.13 0.12 -14.61
CA LYS A 115 -1.01 -1.34 -14.39
C LYS A 115 -0.84 -1.65 -12.89
N ILE A 116 -1.80 -2.35 -12.27
CA ILE A 116 -1.59 -3.01 -10.97
C ILE A 116 -0.86 -4.31 -11.24
N VAL A 117 0.42 -4.42 -10.89
CA VAL A 117 1.25 -5.57 -11.30
C VAL A 117 0.97 -6.81 -10.46
N ALA A 118 0.72 -6.64 -9.17
CA ALA A 118 0.49 -7.73 -8.23
C ALA A 118 -0.51 -7.36 -7.13
N ILE A 119 -1.09 -8.39 -6.53
CA ILE A 119 -1.94 -8.31 -5.34
C ILE A 119 -1.31 -9.15 -4.22
N PHE A 120 -1.53 -8.77 -2.96
CA PHE A 120 -0.88 -9.41 -1.81
C PHE A 120 -1.87 -9.75 -0.71
N ASN A 121 -1.77 -10.95 -0.14
CA ASN A 121 -2.50 -11.34 1.06
C ASN A 121 -1.53 -11.49 2.24
N ALA A 122 -1.69 -10.62 3.24
CA ALA A 122 -0.81 -10.54 4.39
C ALA A 122 -0.93 -11.74 5.34
N ARG A 123 -2.13 -12.30 5.49
CA ARG A 123 -2.33 -13.49 6.34
C ARG A 123 -1.71 -14.75 5.73
N GLN A 124 -1.79 -14.87 4.41
CA GLN A 124 -1.22 -15.99 3.67
C GLN A 124 0.27 -15.77 3.31
N ASN A 125 0.78 -14.55 3.51
CA ASN A 125 2.08 -14.10 3.06
C ASN A 125 2.35 -14.45 1.57
N LYS A 126 1.36 -14.15 0.72
CA LYS A 126 1.36 -14.57 -0.69
C LYS A 126 1.11 -13.40 -1.62
N THR A 127 1.96 -13.31 -2.64
CA THR A 127 1.84 -12.36 -3.75
C THR A 127 1.37 -13.09 -5.00
N VAL A 128 0.44 -12.50 -5.74
CA VAL A 128 -0.03 -13.00 -7.03
C VAL A 128 0.14 -11.90 -8.07
N PHE A 129 0.87 -12.19 -9.14
CA PHE A 129 1.02 -11.31 -10.29
C PHE A 129 -0.22 -11.39 -11.18
N LEU A 130 -0.70 -10.24 -11.66
CA LEU A 130 -1.94 -10.16 -12.44
C LEU A 130 -1.74 -10.33 -13.94
N TRP A 131 -0.52 -10.11 -14.40
CA TRP A 131 -0.16 -10.07 -15.81
C TRP A 131 1.06 -10.96 -16.00
N GLU A 132 0.98 -11.78 -17.05
CA GLU A 132 2.16 -12.43 -17.60
C GLU A 132 2.85 -11.36 -18.44
N ASP A 133 4.14 -11.14 -18.20
CA ASP A 133 4.96 -10.29 -19.07
C ASP A 133 5.30 -11.03 -20.36
#